data_AF-A0A6G8AQH0-F1
#
_entry.id   AF-A0A6G8AQH0-F1
#
_cell.length_a   1.000
_cell.length_b   1.000
_cell.length_c   1.000
_cell.angle_alpha   90.00
_cell.angle_beta   90.00
_cell.angle_gamma   90.00
#
_symmetry.space_group_name_H-M   'P 1'
#
loop_
_entity.id
_entity.type
_entity.pdbx_description
1 polymer ?
#
loop_
_entity_poly.entity_id
_entity_poly.type
_entity_poly.pdbx_seq_one_letter_code
_entity_poly.pdbx_strand_id
1 'polypeptide(L)'
;MNEEEYLLVCLMEEASEIAQAAAKSIRFGLDDTHPDRPKETNEQDLLTEFYQLLTVMELLQENGQIKKLSTADIQKIKVKKKAKLIEYMNYSKDKGKLRE
;
A
#
# COMPACT_ATOMS: atom_id res chain seq x y z
N MET A 1 -12.12 -22.05 9.22
CA MET A 1 -11.58 -20.70 9.32
C MET A 1 -12.43 -19.95 10.32
N ASN A 2 -11.83 -19.45 11.39
CA ASN A 2 -12.48 -18.50 12.29
C ASN A 2 -12.41 -17.07 11.72
N GLU A 3 -13.03 -16.10 12.39
CA GLU A 3 -13.07 -14.72 11.90
C GLU A 3 -11.68 -14.07 11.78
N GLU A 4 -10.78 -14.35 12.73
CA GLU A 4 -9.40 -13.83 12.69
C GLU A 4 -8.65 -14.36 11.46
N GLU A 5 -8.70 -15.67 11.24
CA GLU A 5 -8.07 -16.32 10.09
C GLU A 5 -8.65 -15.79 8.77
N TYR A 6 -9.97 -15.53 8.73
CA TYR A 6 -10.63 -14.96 7.56
C TYR A 6 -10.13 -13.55 7.24
N LEU A 7 -10.10 -12.67 8.25
CA LEU A 7 -9.63 -11.30 8.05
C LEU A 7 -8.13 -11.24 7.73
N LEU A 8 -7.32 -12.18 8.25
CA LEU A 8 -5.92 -12.30 7.88
C LEU A 8 -5.73 -12.76 6.42
N VAL A 9 -6.62 -13.63 5.91
CA VAL A 9 -6.64 -13.99 4.49
C VAL A 9 -6.99 -12.77 3.63
N CYS A 10 -8.05 -12.03 3.97
CA CYS A 10 -8.39 -10.81 3.25
C CYS A 10 -7.25 -9.78 3.29
N LEU A 11 -6.59 -9.61 4.43
CA LEU A 11 -5.44 -8.70 4.56
C LEU A 11 -4.31 -9.08 3.59
N MET A 12 -4.07 -10.38 3.40
CA MET A 12 -3.08 -10.89 2.46
C MET A 12 -3.49 -10.68 1.00
N GLU A 13 -4.77 -10.87 0.68
CA GLU A 13 -5.34 -10.64 -0.65
C GLU A 13 -5.18 -9.17 -1.06
N GLU A 14 -5.66 -8.25 -0.23
CA GLU A 14 -5.59 -6.80 -0.46
C GLU A 14 -4.13 -6.30 -0.55
N ALA A 15 -3.21 -6.92 0.21
CA ALA A 15 -1.78 -6.63 0.11
C ALA A 15 -1.15 -7.10 -1.21
N SER A 16 -1.73 -8.13 -1.83
CA SER A 16 -1.32 -8.61 -3.15
C SER A 16 -1.92 -7.75 -4.26
N GLU A 17 -3.17 -7.30 -4.10
CA GLU A 17 -3.87 -6.43 -5.05
C GLU A 17 -3.22 -5.04 -5.13
N ILE A 18 -2.86 -4.42 -4.00
CA ILE A 18 -2.11 -3.14 -4.01
C ILE A 18 -0.75 -3.28 -4.72
N ALA A 19 -0.07 -4.42 -4.56
CA ALA A 19 1.18 -4.70 -5.26
C ALA A 19 0.95 -4.85 -6.78
N GLN A 20 -0.13 -5.52 -7.17
CA GLN A 20 -0.53 -5.66 -8.57
C GLN A 20 -0.89 -4.31 -9.20
N ALA A 21 -1.69 -3.48 -8.51
CA ALA A 21 -2.05 -2.14 -8.96
C ALA A 21 -0.82 -1.26 -9.14
N ALA A 22 0.12 -1.26 -8.18
CA ALA A 22 1.38 -0.54 -8.29
C ALA A 22 2.21 -1.01 -9.50
N ALA A 23 2.24 -2.33 -9.76
CA ALA A 23 2.93 -2.88 -10.93
C ALA A 23 2.29 -2.45 -12.26
N LYS A 24 0.95 -2.35 -12.34
CA LYS A 24 0.26 -1.78 -13.51
C LYS A 24 0.62 -0.31 -13.70
N SER A 25 0.58 0.49 -12.63
CA SER A 25 0.91 1.91 -12.67
C SER A 25 2.35 2.17 -13.13
N ILE A 26 3.32 1.32 -12.73
CA ILE A 26 4.70 1.39 -13.24
C ILE A 26 4.76 1.06 -14.73
N ARG A 27 3.97 0.10 -15.20
CA ARG A 27 4.00 -0.39 -16.58
C ARG A 27 3.32 0.56 -17.57
N PHE A 28 2.17 1.11 -17.19
CA PHE A 28 1.29 1.85 -18.11
C PHE A 28 1.09 3.32 -17.73
N GLY A 29 1.50 3.73 -16.53
CA GLY A 29 1.27 5.06 -15.99
C GLY A 29 0.04 5.11 -15.09
N LEU A 30 0.00 6.12 -14.22
CA LEU A 30 -1.08 6.32 -13.25
C LEU A 30 -2.40 6.76 -13.92
N ASP A 31 -2.31 7.52 -15.00
CA ASP A 31 -3.47 8.06 -15.74
C ASP A 31 -4.07 7.07 -16.76
N ASP A 32 -3.42 5.92 -16.97
CA ASP A 32 -3.90 4.89 -17.88
C ASP A 32 -5.11 4.15 -17.28
N THR A 33 -5.95 3.57 -18.15
CA THR A 33 -7.22 2.93 -17.76
C THR A 33 -7.34 1.55 -18.42
N HIS A 34 -8.02 0.62 -17.76
CA HIS A 34 -8.29 -0.68 -18.37
C HIS A 34 -9.29 -0.52 -19.54
N PRO A 35 -9.10 -1.20 -20.69
CA PRO A 35 -10.01 -1.07 -21.83
C PRO A 35 -11.49 -1.33 -21.49
N ASP A 36 -11.75 -2.30 -20.61
CA ASP A 36 -13.10 -2.65 -20.14
C ASP A 36 -13.61 -1.75 -18.99
N ARG A 37 -12.75 -0.93 -18.38
CA ARG A 37 -13.09 0.00 -17.29
C ARG A 37 -12.51 1.39 -17.57
N PRO A 38 -12.95 2.07 -18.64
CA PRO A 38 -12.35 3.32 -19.12
C PRO A 38 -12.56 4.53 -18.18
N LYS A 39 -13.32 4.36 -17.10
CA LYS A 39 -13.60 5.42 -16.11
C LYS A 39 -12.71 5.34 -14.87
N GLU A 40 -11.92 4.27 -14.74
CA GLU A 40 -11.08 4.00 -13.57
C GLU A 40 -9.62 4.04 -14.00
N THR A 41 -8.89 5.01 -13.48
CA THR A 41 -7.44 5.12 -13.71
C THR A 41 -6.68 4.12 -12.84
N ASN A 42 -5.46 3.77 -13.25
CA ASN A 42 -4.58 2.96 -12.43
C ASN A 42 -4.27 3.61 -11.06
N GLU A 43 -4.29 4.95 -10.97
CA GLU A 43 -4.24 5.66 -9.68
C GLU A 43 -5.47 5.37 -8.82
N GLN A 44 -6.67 5.41 -9.40
CA GLN A 44 -7.91 5.10 -8.69
C GLN A 44 -7.93 3.63 -8.24
N ASP A 45 -7.49 2.69 -9.09
CA ASP A 45 -7.30 1.26 -8.75
C ASP A 45 -6.37 1.15 -7.53
N LEU A 46 -5.18 1.75 -7.59
CA LEU A 46 -4.18 1.71 -6.52
C LEU A 46 -4.70 2.30 -5.19
N LEU A 47 -5.41 3.43 -5.24
CA LEU A 47 -6.00 4.04 -4.05
C LEU A 47 -7.10 3.17 -3.45
N THR A 48 -7.90 2.53 -4.29
CA THR A 48 -9.00 1.64 -3.86
C THR A 48 -8.45 0.47 -3.06
N GLU A 49 -7.45 -0.25 -3.61
CA GLU A 49 -6.79 -1.36 -2.91
C GLU A 49 -6.09 -0.90 -1.62
N PHE A 50 -5.48 0.30 -1.64
CA PHE A 50 -4.86 0.85 -0.43
C PHE A 50 -5.87 1.08 0.70
N TYR A 51 -7.04 1.63 0.39
CA TYR A 51 -8.07 1.88 1.40
C TYR A 51 -8.76 0.60 1.86
N GLN A 52 -8.97 -0.39 0.99
CA GLN A 52 -9.48 -1.71 1.39
C GLN A 52 -8.51 -2.41 2.36
N LEU A 53 -7.20 -2.41 2.04
CA LEU A 53 -6.17 -2.94 2.94
C LEU A 53 -6.21 -2.27 4.33
N LEU A 54 -6.37 -0.94 4.36
CA LEU A 54 -6.53 -0.20 5.62
C LEU A 54 -7.79 -0.63 6.38
N THR A 55 -8.92 -0.75 5.71
CA THR A 55 -10.19 -1.18 6.32
C THR A 55 -10.09 -2.57 6.94
N VAL A 56 -9.43 -3.54 6.28
CA VAL A 56 -9.24 -4.88 6.86
C VAL A 56 -8.37 -4.82 8.13
N MET A 57 -7.28 -4.04 8.11
CA MET A 57 -6.43 -3.83 9.29
C MET A 57 -7.18 -3.12 10.44
N GLU A 58 -8.03 -2.15 10.12
CA GLU A 58 -8.86 -1.45 11.10
C GLU A 58 -9.84 -2.42 11.76
N LEU A 59 -10.51 -3.28 10.99
CA LEU A 59 -11.43 -4.28 11.52
C LEU A 59 -10.72 -5.30 12.43
N LEU A 60 -9.54 -5.78 12.03
CA LEU A 60 -8.68 -6.63 12.89
C LEU A 60 -8.33 -5.93 14.23
N GLN A 61 -8.14 -4.60 14.21
CA GLN A 61 -7.84 -3.84 15.42
C GLN A 61 -9.07 -3.59 16.30
N GLU A 62 -10.21 -3.27 15.69
CA GLU A 62 -11.48 -3.04 16.37
C GLU A 62 -12.00 -4.32 17.03
N ASN A 63 -11.83 -5.46 16.38
CA ASN A 63 -12.15 -6.78 16.91
C ASN A 63 -11.18 -7.26 18.00
N GLY A 64 -10.13 -6.49 18.31
CA GLY A 64 -9.13 -6.84 19.32
C GLY A 64 -8.20 -7.99 18.93
N GLN A 65 -8.21 -8.43 17.67
CA GLN A 65 -7.35 -9.48 17.13
C GLN A 65 -5.92 -8.98 16.93
N ILE A 66 -5.75 -7.70 16.54
CA ILE A 66 -4.45 -7.04 16.42
C ILE A 66 -4.42 -5.77 17.27
N LYS A 67 -3.29 -5.50 17.94
CA LYS A 67 -3.13 -4.26 18.72
C LYS A 67 -2.98 -3.05 17.81
N LYS A 68 -3.76 -2.00 18.08
CA LYS A 68 -3.55 -0.67 17.51
C LYS A 68 -2.39 0.03 18.21
N LEU A 69 -1.44 0.54 17.43
CA LEU A 69 -0.33 1.32 17.95
C LEU A 69 -0.77 2.73 18.37
N SER A 70 -0.04 3.34 19.30
CA SER A 70 -0.25 4.73 19.66
C SER A 70 0.09 5.67 18.51
N THR A 71 -0.51 6.86 18.48
CA THR A 71 -0.17 7.91 17.49
C THR A 71 1.32 8.25 17.49
N ALA A 72 1.96 8.25 18.67
CA ALA A 72 3.39 8.52 18.80
C ALA A 72 4.24 7.42 18.16
N ASP A 73 3.89 6.15 18.36
CA ASP A 73 4.59 5.01 17.76
C ASP A 73 4.41 4.97 16.25
N ILE A 74 3.18 5.20 15.76
CA ILE A 74 2.89 5.30 14.32
C ILE A 74 3.74 6.40 13.70
N GLN A 75 3.81 7.58 14.34
CA GLN A 75 4.60 8.70 13.84
C GLN A 75 6.09 8.37 13.79
N LYS A 76 6.62 7.70 14.83
CA LYS A 76 8.01 7.26 14.87
C LYS A 76 8.35 6.30 13.72
N ILE A 77 7.45 5.35 13.42
CA ILE A 77 7.59 4.42 12.28
C ILE A 77 7.61 5.19 10.96
N LYS A 78 6.65 6.11 10.74
CA LYS A 78 6.55 6.92 9.52
C LYS A 78 7.79 7.78 9.28
N VAL A 79 8.26 8.50 10.31
CA VAL A 79 9.47 9.34 10.22
C VAL A 79 10.69 8.50 9.86
N LYS A 80 10.89 7.37 10.54
CA LYS A 80 12.03 6.47 10.26
C LYS A 80 11.98 5.93 8.83
N LYS A 81 10.81 5.49 8.35
CA LYS A 81 10.65 5.00 6.98
C LYS A 81 10.89 6.09 5.94
N LYS A 82 10.38 7.31 6.16
CA LYS A 82 10.58 8.46 5.27
C LYS A 82 12.06 8.81 5.13
N ALA A 83 12.78 8.92 6.26
CA ALA A 83 14.21 9.21 6.25
C ALA A 83 14.99 8.18 5.42
N LYS A 84 14.72 6.89 5.64
CA LYS A 84 15.39 5.78 4.93
C LYS A 84 15.04 5.73 3.43
N LEU A 85 13.82 6.08 3.04
CA LEU A 85 13.44 6.19 1.63
C LEU A 85 14.21 7.31 0.93
N ILE A 86 14.30 8.49 1.54
CA ILE A 86 15.06 9.63 0.99
C ILE A 86 16.54 9.26 0.83
N GLU A 87 17.13 8.62 1.84
CA GLU A 87 18.50 8.11 1.79
C GLU A 87 18.73 7.18 0.58
N TYR A 88 17.86 6.18 0.39
CA TYR A 88 17.99 5.26 -0.74
C TYR A 88 17.68 5.87 -2.10
N MET A 89 16.77 6.84 -2.17
CA MET A 89 16.52 7.60 -3.40
C MET A 89 17.77 8.37 -3.81
N ASN A 90 18.40 9.10 -2.88
CA ASN A 90 19.63 9.84 -3.15
C ASN A 90 20.76 8.88 -3.56
N TYR A 91 20.94 7.78 -2.83
CA TYR A 91 21.92 6.76 -3.21
C TYR A 91 21.68 6.19 -4.61
N SER A 92 20.42 5.95 -4.98
CA SER A 92 20.06 5.44 -6.31
C SER A 92 20.31 6.47 -7.42
N LYS A 93 20.12 7.76 -7.13
CA LYS A 93 20.47 8.87 -8.04
C LYS A 93 21.98 8.94 -8.25
N ASP A 94 22.77 8.87 -7.18
CA ASP A 94 24.24 8.86 -7.24
C ASP A 94 24.79 7.69 -8.08
N LYS A 95 24.06 6.56 -8.10
CA LYS A 95 24.39 5.38 -8.93
C LYS A 95 23.84 5.44 -10.35
N GLY A 96 23.15 6.52 -10.74
CA GLY A 96 22.50 6.66 -12.05
C GLY A 96 21.37 5.65 -12.28
N LYS A 97 20.76 5.12 -11.21
CA LYS A 97 19.67 4.12 -11.26
C LYS A 97 18.29 4.74 -11.08
N LEU A 98 18.21 5.94 -10.52
CA LEU A 98 16.99 6.75 -10.43
C LEU A 98 17.23 8.07 -11.17
N ARG A 99 16.32 8.44 -12.08
CA ARG A 99 16.37 9.72 -12.82
C ARG A 99 15.82 10.85 -11.93
N GLU A 100 16.22 12.08 -12.21
CA GLU A 100 15.72 13.29 -11.54
C GLU A 100 14.26 13.59 -11.88
#